data_AF-A0A7S1SQ01-F1
#
_entry.id   AF-A0A7S1SQ01-F1
#
_cell.length_a   1.000
_cell.length_b   1.000
_cell.length_c   1.000
_cell.angle_alpha   90.00
_cell.angle_beta   90.00
_cell.angle_gamma   90.00
#
_symmetry.space_group_name_H-M   'P 1'
#
loop_
_entity.id
_entity.type
_entity.pdbx_description
1 polymer ?
#
loop_
_entity_poly.entity_id
_entity_poly.type
_entity_poly.pdbx_seq_one_letter_code
_entity_poly.pdbx_strand_id
1 'polypeptide(L)'
;GIGLAVVMALLLLGAAIASGVLALQAKREAARAVTAEGVAREETARAVEAEEVARAEAARAERKEAEALRNSLEATGLLSLSMVGQDNSMPSLWEMKVVGAVLERLTGRGSHAVDVEWLNTVRSLPKLDSIPLSVQDAHGGWVTSLAWSPNGDVLASASADATLRLLPIDSSGRVDSHRAVTLQGHTDWVYAVDWSPDSRRVASASADLTIRVWDVLTDGGGPVEVGPR
;
A
#
# COMPACT_ATOMS: atom_id res chain seq x y z
N GLY A 1 46.95 72.97 51.39
CA GLY A 1 47.90 72.09 50.67
C GLY A 1 47.55 70.63 50.84
N ILE A 2 47.64 70.08 52.06
CA ILE A 2 47.68 68.62 52.29
C ILE A 2 46.29 67.95 52.31
N GLY A 3 45.25 68.59 52.87
CA GLY A 3 43.91 68.00 52.98
C GLY A 3 43.22 67.70 51.63
N LEU A 4 43.35 68.60 50.65
CA LEU A 4 42.76 68.42 49.31
C LEU A 4 43.43 67.26 48.54
N ALA A 5 44.74 67.07 48.72
CA ALA A 5 45.49 65.98 48.09
C ALA A 5 45.09 64.61 48.66
N VAL A 6 44.85 64.52 49.98
CA VAL A 6 44.37 63.28 50.62
C VAL A 6 42.96 62.94 50.17
N VAL A 7 42.06 63.92 50.06
CA VAL A 7 40.70 63.71 49.55
C VAL A 7 40.71 63.26 48.09
N MET A 8 41.53 63.87 47.24
CA MET A 8 41.70 63.45 45.84
C MET A 8 42.27 62.03 45.72
N ALA A 9 43.25 61.67 46.55
CA ALA A 9 43.83 60.32 46.56
C ALA A 9 42.80 59.26 46.98
N LEU A 10 41.96 59.56 47.98
CA LEU A 10 40.89 58.67 48.43
C LEU A 10 39.79 58.52 47.37
N LEU A 11 39.43 59.59 46.65
CA LEU A 11 38.48 59.55 45.55
C LEU A 11 38.99 58.71 44.37
N LEU A 12 40.26 58.88 44.00
CA LEU A 12 40.91 58.08 42.95
C LEU A 12 41.01 56.60 43.35
N LEU A 13 41.33 56.31 44.61
CA LEU A 13 41.33 54.95 45.13
C LEU A 13 39.93 54.32 45.11
N GLY A 14 38.90 55.08 45.51
CA GLY A 14 37.50 54.67 45.44
C GLY A 14 37.05 54.37 44.00
N ALA A 15 37.43 55.23 43.05
CA ALA A 15 37.14 55.03 41.63
C ALA A 15 37.86 53.79 41.05
N ALA A 16 39.11 53.55 41.43
CA ALA A 16 39.87 52.36 41.02
C ALA A 16 39.25 51.06 41.58
N ILE A 17 38.82 51.07 42.84
CA ILE A 17 38.12 49.94 43.46
C ILE A 17 36.78 49.69 42.76
N ALA A 18 35.98 50.73 42.52
CA ALA A 18 34.69 50.61 41.83
C ALA A 18 34.85 50.06 40.40
N SER A 19 35.84 50.56 39.65
CA SER A 19 36.17 50.05 38.31
C SER A 19 36.63 48.59 38.36
N GLY A 20 37.40 48.21 39.37
CA GLY A 20 37.84 46.83 39.58
C GLY A 20 36.68 45.87 39.87
N VAL A 21 35.71 46.30 40.68
CA VAL A 21 34.51 45.53 41.00
C VAL A 21 33.63 45.32 39.77
N LEU A 22 33.40 46.37 38.97
CA LEU A 22 32.62 46.27 37.73
C LEU A 22 33.28 45.33 36.72
N ALA A 23 34.61 45.40 36.56
CA ALA A 23 35.34 44.48 35.68
C ALA A 23 35.26 43.03 36.16
N LEU A 24 35.24 42.79 37.47
CA LEU A 24 35.09 41.46 38.05
C LEU A 24 33.65 40.92 37.88
N GLN A 25 32.64 41.78 38.01
CA GLN A 25 31.24 41.44 37.75
C GLN A 25 31.04 41.05 36.29
N ALA A 26 31.53 41.85 35.35
CA ALA A 26 31.46 41.55 33.92
C ALA A 26 32.16 40.23 33.57
N LYS A 27 33.34 39.94 34.17
CA LYS A 27 34.01 38.64 34.00
C LYS A 27 33.19 37.47 34.53
N ARG A 28 32.52 37.64 35.68
CA ARG A 28 31.65 36.60 36.25
C ARG A 28 30.41 36.36 35.40
N GLU A 29 29.81 37.40 34.85
CA GLU A 29 28.65 37.29 33.96
C GLU A 29 29.02 36.61 32.64
N ALA A 30 30.15 36.98 32.03
CA ALA A 30 30.65 36.31 30.84
C ALA A 30 30.94 34.82 31.09
N ALA A 31 31.55 34.48 32.23
CA ALA A 31 31.79 33.08 32.60
C ALA A 31 30.47 32.30 32.77
N ARG A 32 29.44 32.92 33.39
CA ARG A 32 28.11 32.31 33.55
C ARG A 32 27.41 32.10 32.20
N ALA A 33 27.51 33.06 31.29
CA ALA A 33 26.91 32.96 29.95
C ALA A 33 27.53 31.80 29.15
N VAL A 34 28.85 31.66 29.17
CA VAL A 34 29.56 30.55 28.49
C VAL A 34 29.15 29.19 29.08
N THR A 35 29.02 29.09 30.41
CA THR A 35 28.55 27.85 31.04
C THR A 35 27.10 27.52 30.68
N ALA A 36 26.23 28.52 30.61
CA ALA A 36 24.83 28.32 30.25
C ALA A 36 24.68 27.90 28.77
N GLU A 37 25.48 28.48 27.88
CA GLU A 37 25.50 28.10 26.46
C GLU A 37 26.04 26.67 26.27
N GLY A 38 27.05 26.27 27.04
CA GLY A 38 27.56 24.89 27.05
C GLY A 38 26.49 23.88 27.47
N VAL A 39 25.75 24.19 28.54
CA VAL A 39 24.63 23.34 29.03
C VAL A 39 23.51 23.25 27.98
N ALA A 40 23.12 24.38 27.38
CA ALA A 40 22.08 24.38 26.36
C ALA A 40 22.48 23.58 25.11
N ARG A 41 23.75 23.67 24.67
CA ARG A 41 24.26 22.85 23.57
C ARG A 41 24.25 21.36 23.91
N GLU A 42 24.65 20.99 25.12
CA GLU A 42 24.62 19.60 25.57
C GLU A 42 23.18 19.06 25.65
N GLU A 43 22.22 19.86 26.12
CA GLU A 43 20.79 19.50 26.12
C GLU A 43 20.24 19.30 24.70
N THR A 44 20.59 20.17 23.74
CA THR A 44 20.17 19.99 22.34
C THR A 44 20.80 18.76 21.70
N ALA A 45 22.06 18.44 22.00
CA ALA A 45 22.72 17.23 21.50
C ALA A 45 22.04 15.96 22.03
N ARG A 46 21.70 15.94 23.32
CA ARG A 46 20.94 14.82 23.93
C ARG A 46 19.53 14.68 23.34
N ALA A 47 18.86 15.78 23.01
CA ALA A 47 17.54 15.74 22.37
C ALA A 47 17.59 15.16 20.96
N VAL A 48 18.60 15.52 20.17
CA VAL A 48 18.82 14.95 18.82
C VAL A 48 19.13 13.45 18.90
N GLU A 49 20.02 13.05 19.83
CA GLU A 49 20.35 11.63 20.02
C GLU A 49 19.12 10.81 20.46
N ALA A 50 18.28 11.36 21.35
CA ALA A 50 17.03 10.73 21.77
C ALA A 50 16.02 10.59 20.61
N GLU A 51 15.94 11.59 19.72
CA GLU A 51 15.08 11.53 18.52
C GLU A 51 15.57 10.47 17.53
N GLU A 52 16.88 10.37 17.30
CA GLU A 52 17.48 9.34 16.45
C GLU A 52 17.24 7.94 17.00
N VAL A 53 17.38 7.75 18.32
CA VAL A 53 17.05 6.49 18.99
C VAL A 53 15.57 6.14 18.82
N ALA A 54 14.66 7.10 19.04
CA ALA A 54 13.22 6.88 18.86
C ALA A 54 12.86 6.50 17.42
N ARG A 55 13.47 7.16 16.42
CA ARG A 55 13.30 6.81 15.00
C ARG A 55 13.84 5.40 14.70
N ALA A 56 14.98 5.03 15.27
CA ALA A 56 15.56 3.70 15.10
C ALA A 56 14.71 2.60 15.75
N GLU A 57 14.10 2.87 16.90
CA GLU A 57 13.17 1.96 17.57
C GLU A 57 11.86 1.79 16.77
N ALA A 58 11.29 2.88 16.24
CA ALA A 58 10.13 2.83 15.37
C ALA A 58 10.41 1.98 14.11
N ALA A 59 11.55 2.20 13.45
CA ALA A 59 11.95 1.40 12.29
C ALA A 59 12.18 -0.08 12.63
N ARG A 60 12.63 -0.40 13.85
CA ARG A 60 12.75 -1.79 14.33
C ARG A 60 11.38 -2.41 14.61
N ALA A 61 10.42 -1.64 15.13
CA ALA A 61 9.06 -2.09 15.35
C ALA A 61 8.37 -2.42 14.01
N GLU A 62 8.45 -1.53 13.02
CA GLU A 62 7.92 -1.76 11.67
C GLU A 62 8.55 -3.00 11.02
N ARG A 63 9.87 -3.20 11.16
CA ARG A 63 10.53 -4.41 10.65
C ARG A 63 10.04 -5.68 11.33
N LYS A 64 9.83 -5.66 12.66
CA LYS A 64 9.28 -6.80 13.40
C LYS A 64 7.85 -7.12 12.96
N GLU A 65 7.02 -6.12 12.72
CA GLU A 65 5.66 -6.32 12.19
C GLU A 65 5.69 -6.89 10.78
N ALA A 66 6.56 -6.38 9.90
CA ALA A 66 6.75 -6.92 8.56
C ALA A 66 7.24 -8.38 8.58
N GLU A 67 8.13 -8.71 9.51
CA GLU A 67 8.63 -10.08 9.71
C GLU A 67 7.55 -11.02 10.28
N ALA A 68 6.72 -10.53 11.20
CA ALA A 68 5.57 -11.27 11.72
C ALA A 68 4.52 -11.53 10.63
N LEU A 69 4.22 -10.53 9.79
CA LEU A 69 3.34 -10.67 8.63
C LEU A 69 3.89 -11.68 7.62
N ARG A 70 5.20 -11.62 7.34
CA ARG A 70 5.88 -12.60 6.49
C ARG A 70 5.75 -14.02 7.05
N ASN A 71 6.05 -14.21 8.33
CA ASN A 71 5.97 -15.53 8.96
C ASN A 71 4.53 -16.05 8.98
N SER A 72 3.55 -15.18 9.20
CA SER A 72 2.13 -15.52 9.09
C SER A 72 1.76 -15.95 7.66
N LEU A 73 2.24 -15.23 6.64
CA LEU A 73 1.99 -15.56 5.23
C LEU A 73 2.67 -16.86 4.81
N GLU A 74 3.90 -17.11 5.27
CA GLU A 74 4.60 -18.39 5.05
C GLU A 74 3.85 -19.54 5.74
N ALA A 75 3.36 -19.33 6.97
CA ALA A 75 2.54 -20.32 7.67
C ALA A 75 1.20 -20.57 6.96
N THR A 76 0.52 -19.52 6.49
CA THR A 76 -0.73 -19.64 5.72
C THR A 76 -0.50 -20.28 4.35
N GLY A 77 0.62 -20.01 3.69
CA GLY A 77 1.04 -20.66 2.45
C GLY A 77 1.34 -22.15 2.64
N LEU A 78 2.00 -22.53 3.74
CA LEU A 78 2.25 -23.92 4.11
C LEU A 78 0.96 -24.65 4.53
N LEU A 79 0.04 -23.97 5.23
CA LEU A 79 -1.29 -24.50 5.53
C LEU A 79 -2.10 -24.72 4.23
N SER A 80 -2.00 -23.81 3.27
CA SER A 80 -2.61 -23.96 1.95
C SER A 80 -2.01 -25.16 1.19
N LEU A 81 -0.70 -25.37 1.27
CA LEU A 81 0.01 -26.55 0.73
C LEU A 81 -0.52 -27.86 1.32
N SER A 82 -0.88 -27.86 2.61
CA SER A 82 -1.47 -29.03 3.30
C SER A 82 -2.93 -29.30 2.89
N MET A 83 -3.65 -28.27 2.40
CA MET A 83 -5.03 -28.37 1.94
C MET A 83 -5.16 -28.83 0.48
N VAL A 84 -4.11 -28.68 -0.35
CA VAL A 84 -4.07 -29.21 -1.74
C VAL A 84 -4.25 -30.74 -1.78
N GLY A 85 -3.90 -31.45 -0.70
CA GLY A 85 -4.14 -32.89 -0.58
C GLY A 85 -5.54 -33.28 -0.09
N GLN A 86 -6.37 -32.33 0.36
CA GLN A 86 -7.64 -32.64 1.02
C GLN A 86 -8.87 -32.01 0.36
N ASP A 87 -8.78 -30.94 -0.44
CA ASP A 87 -9.93 -30.50 -1.24
C ASP A 87 -9.50 -29.70 -2.47
N ASN A 88 -10.03 -30.13 -3.62
CA ASN A 88 -9.65 -29.72 -4.97
C ASN A 88 -10.21 -28.34 -5.38
N SER A 89 -10.04 -27.31 -4.53
CA SER A 89 -10.69 -26.01 -4.71
C SER A 89 -9.72 -24.94 -5.24
N MET A 90 -10.14 -24.29 -6.35
CA MET A 90 -9.51 -23.12 -6.99
C MET A 90 -9.06 -21.97 -6.06
N PRO A 91 -9.69 -21.71 -4.90
CA PRO A 91 -9.23 -20.68 -3.96
C PRO A 91 -7.77 -20.89 -3.49
N SER A 92 -7.33 -22.13 -3.32
CA SER A 92 -5.95 -22.43 -2.89
C SER A 92 -4.90 -22.05 -3.94
N LEU A 93 -5.25 -22.11 -5.23
CA LEU A 93 -4.39 -21.68 -6.35
C LEU A 93 -4.37 -20.15 -6.52
N TRP A 94 -5.50 -19.49 -6.24
CA TRP A 94 -5.62 -18.03 -6.26
C TRP A 94 -4.84 -17.37 -5.10
N GLU A 95 -5.02 -17.89 -3.88
CA GLU A 95 -4.27 -17.47 -2.69
C GLU A 95 -2.76 -17.59 -2.92
N MET A 96 -2.30 -18.65 -3.61
CA MET A 96 -0.88 -18.83 -3.94
C MET A 96 -0.33 -17.76 -4.90
N LYS A 97 -1.15 -17.26 -5.83
CA LYS A 97 -0.77 -16.19 -6.78
C LYS A 97 -0.73 -14.82 -6.10
N VAL A 98 -1.66 -14.56 -5.19
CA VAL A 98 -1.70 -13.34 -4.37
C VAL A 98 -0.51 -13.29 -3.42
N VAL A 99 -0.21 -14.39 -2.72
CA VAL A 99 0.97 -14.51 -1.85
C VAL A 99 2.27 -14.30 -2.63
N GLY A 100 2.38 -14.88 -3.83
CA GLY A 100 3.53 -14.67 -4.73
C GLY A 100 3.72 -13.20 -5.14
N ALA A 101 2.66 -12.52 -5.57
CA ALA A 101 2.71 -11.11 -5.98
C ALA A 101 3.01 -10.17 -4.80
N VAL A 102 2.51 -10.48 -3.60
CA VAL A 102 2.78 -9.70 -2.38
C VAL A 102 4.23 -9.89 -1.93
N LEU A 103 4.78 -11.11 -2.00
CA LEU A 103 6.19 -11.37 -1.67
C LEU A 103 7.16 -10.71 -2.67
N GLU A 104 6.83 -10.68 -3.96
CA GLU A 104 7.63 -10.00 -4.99
C GLU A 104 7.74 -8.48 -4.71
N ARG A 105 6.63 -7.88 -4.27
CA ARG A 105 6.57 -6.46 -3.93
C ARG A 105 7.29 -6.11 -2.62
N LEU A 106 7.31 -7.04 -1.67
CA LEU A 106 8.00 -6.86 -0.38
C LEU A 106 9.51 -7.12 -0.44
N THR A 107 9.97 -7.96 -1.36
CA THR A 107 11.39 -8.36 -1.43
C THR A 107 12.22 -7.59 -2.46
N GLY A 108 11.59 -6.85 -3.38
CA GLY A 108 12.26 -5.92 -4.30
C GLY A 108 13.29 -6.55 -5.25
N ARG A 109 13.34 -7.89 -5.36
CA ARG A 109 14.21 -8.60 -6.29
C ARG A 109 13.37 -9.21 -7.40
N GLY A 110 13.59 -8.73 -8.62
CA GLY A 110 13.04 -9.32 -9.83
C GLY A 110 13.46 -10.78 -9.98
N SER A 111 12.45 -11.63 -10.13
CA SER A 111 12.42 -12.84 -10.96
C SER A 111 13.79 -13.35 -11.45
N HIS A 112 14.52 -14.10 -10.63
CA HIS A 112 15.52 -15.05 -11.15
C HIS A 112 15.68 -16.33 -10.31
N ALA A 113 14.79 -16.60 -9.37
CA ALA A 113 14.83 -17.83 -8.57
C ALA A 113 13.42 -18.37 -8.25
N VAL A 114 12.45 -18.18 -9.15
CA VAL A 114 11.24 -19.02 -9.12
C VAL A 114 11.58 -20.22 -9.99
N ASP A 115 11.93 -21.32 -9.33
CA ASP A 115 12.55 -22.52 -9.90
C ASP A 115 11.98 -22.93 -11.25
N VAL A 116 12.85 -23.07 -12.24
CA VAL A 116 12.51 -23.60 -13.58
C VAL A 116 11.80 -24.97 -13.50
N GLU A 117 11.96 -25.67 -12.38
CA GLU A 117 11.29 -26.92 -12.01
C GLU A 117 9.76 -26.78 -11.83
N TRP A 118 9.24 -25.66 -11.31
CA TRP A 118 7.79 -25.47 -11.13
C TRP A 118 7.07 -25.26 -12.46
N LEU A 119 7.66 -24.46 -13.37
CA LEU A 119 7.13 -24.25 -14.72
C LEU A 119 7.16 -25.54 -15.55
N ASN A 120 8.21 -26.36 -15.37
CA ASN A 120 8.30 -27.66 -16.02
C ASN A 120 7.29 -28.66 -15.45
N THR A 121 6.99 -28.60 -14.15
CA THR A 121 5.96 -29.44 -13.52
C THR A 121 4.57 -29.10 -14.04
N VAL A 122 4.20 -27.81 -14.10
CA VAL A 122 2.92 -27.34 -14.64
C VAL A 122 2.77 -27.68 -16.13
N ARG A 123 3.85 -27.56 -16.92
CA ARG A 123 3.87 -27.94 -18.35
C ARG A 123 3.89 -29.46 -18.58
N SER A 124 4.33 -30.24 -17.59
CA SER A 124 4.35 -31.71 -17.67
C SER A 124 3.01 -32.36 -17.32
N LEU A 125 2.04 -31.59 -16.82
CA LEU A 125 0.68 -32.07 -16.56
C LEU A 125 0.02 -32.46 -17.89
N PRO A 126 -0.28 -33.76 -18.13
CA PRO A 126 -0.71 -34.26 -19.45
C PRO A 126 -2.11 -33.81 -19.92
N LYS A 127 -2.70 -32.78 -19.29
CA LYS A 127 -4.10 -32.36 -19.48
C LYS A 127 -4.32 -30.84 -19.59
N LEU A 128 -3.28 -30.00 -19.56
CA LEU A 128 -3.47 -28.56 -19.83
C LEU A 128 -3.72 -28.27 -21.32
N ASP A 129 -3.25 -29.17 -22.20
CA ASP A 129 -3.13 -28.95 -23.64
C ASP A 129 -4.41 -29.24 -24.44
N SER A 130 -5.56 -29.51 -23.81
CA SER A 130 -6.79 -29.77 -24.55
C SER A 130 -8.05 -29.14 -23.96
N ILE A 131 -8.30 -27.90 -24.40
CA ILE A 131 -9.61 -27.46 -24.93
C ILE A 131 -10.65 -27.04 -23.85
N PRO A 132 -11.38 -25.94 -24.13
CA PRO A 132 -11.95 -25.06 -23.11
C PRO A 132 -12.90 -25.75 -22.11
N LEU A 133 -12.76 -25.39 -20.83
CA LEU A 133 -13.64 -25.84 -19.73
C LEU A 133 -15.11 -25.45 -19.93
N SER A 134 -15.36 -24.40 -20.73
CA SER A 134 -16.65 -23.97 -21.27
C SER A 134 -16.41 -22.92 -22.37
N VAL A 135 -17.14 -22.97 -23.47
CA VAL A 135 -17.25 -21.87 -24.45
C VAL A 135 -18.69 -21.41 -24.40
N GLN A 136 -18.89 -20.11 -24.16
CA GLN A 136 -20.22 -19.53 -24.13
C GLN A 136 -20.33 -18.44 -25.19
N ASP A 137 -21.39 -18.51 -25.99
CA ASP A 137 -21.79 -17.44 -26.89
C ASP A 137 -22.34 -16.28 -26.04
N ALA A 138 -21.42 -15.48 -25.50
CA ALA A 138 -21.75 -14.36 -24.64
C ALA A 138 -22.13 -13.12 -25.45
N HIS A 139 -21.55 -12.89 -26.62
CA HIS A 139 -21.75 -11.63 -27.34
C HIS A 139 -22.09 -11.84 -28.80
N GLY A 140 -22.85 -10.90 -29.37
CA GLY A 140 -23.18 -10.87 -30.80
C GLY A 140 -22.07 -10.26 -31.66
N GLY A 141 -21.03 -9.71 -31.02
CA GLY A 141 -19.86 -9.09 -31.64
C GLY A 141 -18.57 -9.49 -30.96
N TRP A 142 -17.44 -8.98 -31.47
CA TRP A 142 -16.12 -9.28 -30.91
C TRP A 142 -16.02 -8.86 -29.44
N VAL A 143 -15.57 -9.77 -28.60
CA VAL A 143 -15.19 -9.45 -27.21
C VAL A 143 -13.90 -8.62 -27.26
N THR A 144 -13.97 -7.41 -26.73
CA THR A 144 -12.89 -6.42 -26.79
C THR A 144 -12.07 -6.39 -25.51
N SER A 145 -12.69 -6.74 -24.37
CA SER A 145 -12.05 -6.69 -23.06
C SER A 145 -12.73 -7.63 -22.06
N LEU A 146 -11.96 -8.09 -21.07
CA LEU A 146 -12.38 -8.97 -19.98
C LEU A 146 -11.78 -8.46 -18.66
N ALA A 147 -12.58 -8.47 -17.59
CA ALA A 147 -12.12 -8.09 -16.26
C ALA A 147 -12.77 -8.96 -15.17
N TRP A 148 -11.95 -9.56 -14.32
CA TRP A 148 -12.42 -10.29 -13.14
C TRP A 148 -12.78 -9.34 -12.00
N SER A 149 -13.87 -9.63 -11.30
CA SER A 149 -14.16 -8.95 -10.05
C SER A 149 -13.07 -9.30 -9.01
N PRO A 150 -12.65 -8.34 -8.16
CA PRO A 150 -11.63 -8.61 -7.14
C PRO A 150 -11.97 -9.75 -6.17
N ASN A 151 -13.25 -10.01 -5.91
CA ASN A 151 -13.71 -11.17 -5.13
C ASN A 151 -13.70 -12.50 -5.91
N GLY A 152 -13.49 -12.48 -7.24
CA GLY A 152 -13.40 -13.68 -8.08
C GLY A 152 -14.73 -14.34 -8.45
N ASP A 153 -15.86 -13.78 -8.01
CA ASP A 153 -17.18 -14.39 -8.21
C ASP A 153 -17.83 -14.04 -9.56
N VAL A 154 -17.34 -13.01 -10.25
CA VAL A 154 -17.96 -12.49 -11.48
C VAL A 154 -16.90 -12.10 -12.50
N LEU A 155 -17.09 -12.55 -13.74
CA LEU A 155 -16.32 -12.10 -14.89
C LEU A 155 -17.13 -11.06 -15.67
N ALA A 156 -16.54 -9.89 -15.92
CA ALA A 156 -17.12 -8.90 -16.83
C ALA A 156 -16.51 -9.05 -18.22
N SER A 157 -17.34 -8.99 -19.25
CA SER A 157 -16.93 -8.98 -20.65
C SER A 157 -17.54 -7.78 -21.38
N ALA A 158 -16.72 -7.08 -22.15
CA ALA A 158 -17.13 -5.98 -23.02
C ALA A 158 -17.05 -6.41 -24.48
N SER A 159 -17.94 -5.87 -25.32
CA SER A 159 -18.01 -6.24 -26.73
C SER A 159 -18.29 -5.06 -27.67
N ALA A 160 -17.93 -5.29 -28.93
CA ALA A 160 -18.31 -4.48 -30.07
C ALA A 160 -19.83 -4.51 -30.37
N ASP A 161 -20.61 -5.37 -29.71
CA ASP A 161 -22.08 -5.33 -29.78
C ASP A 161 -22.73 -4.21 -28.94
N ALA A 162 -21.92 -3.27 -28.44
CA ALA A 162 -22.31 -2.15 -27.56
C ALA A 162 -22.85 -2.59 -26.18
N THR A 163 -22.64 -3.84 -25.78
CA THR A 163 -23.03 -4.35 -24.48
C THR A 163 -21.84 -4.76 -23.63
N LEU A 164 -22.08 -4.81 -22.33
CA LEU A 164 -21.25 -5.57 -21.41
C LEU A 164 -22.05 -6.73 -20.84
N ARG A 165 -21.38 -7.82 -20.46
CA ARG A 165 -21.98 -8.90 -19.70
C ARG A 165 -21.24 -9.14 -18.42
N LEU A 166 -22.00 -9.37 -17.36
CA LEU A 166 -21.53 -9.87 -16.08
C LEU A 166 -21.88 -11.35 -16.01
N LEU A 167 -20.87 -12.18 -15.82
CA LEU A 167 -20.91 -13.63 -15.88
C LEU A 167 -20.56 -14.16 -14.49
N PRO A 168 -21.54 -14.48 -13.64
CA PRO A 168 -21.27 -15.10 -12.35
C PRO A 168 -20.57 -16.44 -12.54
N ILE A 169 -19.62 -16.73 -11.67
CA ILE A 169 -18.86 -17.95 -11.66
C ILE A 169 -19.33 -18.79 -10.47
N ASP A 170 -19.66 -20.05 -10.73
CA ASP A 170 -20.06 -20.99 -9.69
C ASP A 170 -18.86 -21.50 -8.89
N SER A 171 -19.14 -22.24 -7.81
CA SER A 171 -18.12 -22.84 -6.96
C SER A 171 -17.23 -23.88 -7.66
N SER A 172 -17.60 -24.30 -8.88
CA SER A 172 -16.80 -25.20 -9.73
C SER A 172 -15.89 -24.44 -10.70
N GLY A 173 -15.89 -23.10 -10.68
CA GLY A 173 -15.11 -22.26 -11.58
C GLY A 173 -15.72 -22.12 -12.98
N ARG A 174 -17.02 -22.41 -13.14
CA ARG A 174 -17.73 -22.30 -14.42
C ARG A 174 -18.67 -21.10 -14.44
N VAL A 175 -18.87 -20.55 -15.62
CA VAL A 175 -19.86 -19.48 -15.83
C VAL A 175 -21.27 -20.03 -15.62
N ASP A 176 -22.02 -19.44 -14.69
CA ASP A 176 -23.44 -19.65 -14.56
C ASP A 176 -24.20 -18.74 -15.54
N SER A 177 -24.42 -19.29 -16.74
CA SER A 177 -25.10 -18.59 -17.83
C SER A 177 -26.53 -18.14 -17.48
N HIS A 178 -27.19 -18.77 -16.50
CA HIS A 178 -28.57 -18.42 -16.11
C HIS A 178 -28.63 -17.14 -15.28
N ARG A 179 -27.53 -16.81 -14.61
CA ARG A 179 -27.38 -15.61 -13.79
C ARG A 179 -26.57 -14.52 -14.48
N ALA A 180 -26.18 -14.77 -15.73
CA ALA A 180 -25.50 -13.78 -16.55
C ALA A 180 -26.42 -12.58 -16.80
N VAL A 181 -25.89 -11.38 -16.64
CA VAL A 181 -26.64 -10.13 -16.84
C VAL A 181 -25.96 -9.32 -17.92
N THR A 182 -26.78 -8.78 -18.83
CA THR A 182 -26.30 -7.89 -19.90
C THR A 182 -26.56 -6.46 -19.49
N LEU A 183 -25.49 -5.66 -19.42
CA LEU A 183 -25.55 -4.23 -19.18
C LEU A 183 -25.70 -3.54 -20.54
N GLN A 184 -26.87 -2.95 -20.74
CA GLN A 184 -27.22 -2.21 -21.95
C GLN A 184 -27.23 -0.71 -21.66
N GLY A 185 -26.74 0.09 -22.61
CA GLY A 185 -26.80 1.55 -22.50
C GLY A 185 -25.74 2.28 -23.31
N HIS A 186 -24.61 1.64 -23.61
CA HIS A 186 -23.71 2.17 -24.62
C HIS A 186 -24.37 2.11 -26.00
N THR A 187 -24.08 3.10 -26.83
CA THR A 187 -24.66 3.22 -28.18
C THR A 187 -23.70 2.81 -29.29
N ASP A 188 -22.46 2.46 -28.92
CA ASP A 188 -21.40 2.02 -29.82
C ASP A 188 -20.42 1.10 -29.07
N TRP A 189 -19.39 0.59 -29.76
CA TRP A 189 -18.45 -0.43 -29.29
C TRP A 189 -17.90 -0.10 -27.90
N VAL A 190 -17.95 -1.07 -26.99
CA VAL A 190 -17.29 -0.96 -25.70
C VAL A 190 -15.86 -1.44 -25.87
N TYR A 191 -14.87 -0.61 -25.56
CA TYR A 191 -13.46 -0.95 -25.73
C TYR A 191 -12.83 -1.55 -24.48
N ALA A 192 -13.30 -1.13 -23.31
CA ALA A 192 -12.70 -1.51 -22.04
C ALA A 192 -13.76 -1.68 -20.97
N VAL A 193 -13.47 -2.59 -20.06
CA VAL A 193 -14.22 -2.81 -18.82
C VAL A 193 -13.23 -3.02 -17.68
N ASP A 194 -13.53 -2.45 -16.51
CA ASP A 194 -12.73 -2.67 -15.30
C ASP A 194 -13.62 -2.65 -14.06
N TRP A 195 -13.16 -3.31 -12.99
CA TRP A 195 -13.88 -3.41 -11.72
C TRP A 195 -13.37 -2.41 -10.69
N SER A 196 -14.28 -1.92 -9.86
CA SER A 196 -13.87 -1.23 -8.64
C SER A 196 -13.19 -2.22 -7.68
N PRO A 197 -12.22 -1.77 -6.87
CA PRO A 197 -11.51 -2.62 -5.91
C PRO A 197 -12.43 -3.30 -4.87
N ASP A 198 -13.61 -2.72 -4.60
CA ASP A 198 -14.61 -3.26 -3.67
C ASP A 198 -15.57 -4.28 -4.32
N SER A 199 -15.40 -4.61 -5.60
CA SER A 199 -16.25 -5.51 -6.39
C SER A 199 -17.73 -5.08 -6.50
N ARG A 200 -18.03 -3.80 -6.23
CA ARG A 200 -19.42 -3.28 -6.26
C ARG A 200 -19.75 -2.47 -7.49
N ARG A 201 -18.76 -2.14 -8.31
CA ARG A 201 -18.97 -1.35 -9.52
C ARG A 201 -18.13 -1.84 -10.67
N VAL A 202 -18.65 -1.60 -11.86
CA VAL A 202 -17.94 -1.80 -13.12
C VAL A 202 -17.90 -0.47 -13.86
N ALA A 203 -16.75 -0.11 -14.39
CA ALA A 203 -16.58 1.02 -15.29
C ALA A 203 -16.38 0.51 -16.71
N SER A 204 -16.98 1.19 -17.69
CA SER A 204 -16.86 0.85 -19.10
C SER A 204 -16.59 2.08 -19.95
N ALA A 205 -15.75 1.93 -20.97
CA ALA A 205 -15.41 2.99 -21.91
C ALA A 205 -15.80 2.57 -23.33
N SER A 206 -16.48 3.45 -24.07
CA SER A 206 -17.06 3.15 -25.39
C SER A 206 -16.69 4.18 -26.46
N ALA A 207 -16.81 3.75 -27.72
CA ALA A 207 -16.76 4.59 -28.91
C ALA A 207 -17.85 5.67 -28.94
N ASP A 208 -18.92 5.53 -28.14
CA ASP A 208 -19.97 6.55 -28.00
C ASP A 208 -19.53 7.83 -27.26
N LEU A 209 -18.22 7.95 -26.99
CA LEU A 209 -17.57 9.06 -26.31
C LEU A 209 -17.99 9.19 -24.84
N THR A 210 -18.56 8.12 -24.24
CA THR A 210 -18.94 8.10 -22.84
C THR A 210 -18.19 7.03 -22.05
N ILE A 211 -18.01 7.32 -20.76
CA ILE A 211 -17.68 6.33 -19.74
C ILE A 211 -18.94 6.11 -18.91
N ARG A 212 -19.27 4.85 -18.63
CA ARG A 212 -20.40 4.50 -17.77
C ARG A 212 -19.91 3.74 -16.55
N VAL A 213 -20.56 3.98 -15.42
CA VAL A 213 -20.32 3.28 -14.17
C VAL A 213 -21.61 2.56 -13.80
N TRP A 214 -21.49 1.26 -13.56
CA TRP A 214 -22.57 0.35 -13.26
C TRP A 214 -22.43 -0.10 -11.82
N ASP A 215 -23.48 0.08 -11.01
CA ASP A 215 -23.52 -0.52 -9.68
C ASP A 215 -23.88 -2.01 -9.83
N VAL A 216 -23.06 -2.87 -9.22
CA VAL A 216 -23.23 -4.32 -9.19
C VAL A 216 -23.55 -4.72 -7.76
N LEU A 217 -24.82 -5.01 -7.49
CA LEU A 217 -25.28 -5.51 -6.20
C LEU A 217 -25.18 -7.05 -6.21
N THR A 218 -24.28 -7.57 -5.39
CA THR A 218 -24.07 -9.02 -5.13
C THR A 218 -24.68 -9.41 -3.78
N ASP A 219 -25.90 -8.96 -3.47
CA ASP A 219 -26.66 -9.38 -2.30
C ASP A 219 -27.53 -10.60 -2.62
N GLY A 220 -26.90 -11.76 -2.82
CA GLY A 220 -27.53 -13.10 -2.74
C GLY A 220 -28.66 -13.43 -3.73
N GLY A 221 -29.11 -12.47 -4.54
CA GLY A 221 -30.31 -12.54 -5.37
C GLY A 221 -30.09 -12.11 -6.81
N GLY A 222 -28.94 -12.48 -7.40
CA GLY A 222 -28.64 -12.20 -8.82
C GLY A 222 -28.39 -10.71 -9.12
N PRO A 223 -27.72 -10.38 -10.23
CA PRO A 223 -27.44 -8.99 -10.55
C PRO A 223 -28.75 -8.32 -10.99
N VAL A 224 -29.20 -7.32 -10.24
CA VAL A 224 -30.33 -6.47 -10.64
C VAL A 224 -29.80 -5.36 -11.54
N GLU A 225 -30.46 -5.16 -12.66
CA GLU A 225 -30.17 -4.11 -13.64
C GLU A 225 -30.20 -2.73 -12.97
N VAL A 226 -29.03 -2.10 -12.82
CA VAL A 226 -28.92 -0.70 -12.40
C VAL A 226 -28.41 0.09 -13.59
N GLY A 227 -29.31 0.90 -14.16
CA GLY A 227 -28.98 1.80 -15.26
C GLY A 227 -27.90 2.82 -14.87
N PRO A 228 -27.34 3.52 -15.87
CA PRO A 228 -26.33 4.55 -15.66
C PRO A 228 -26.85 5.61 -14.67
N ARG A 229 -26.07 5.95 -13.65
CA ARG A 229 -26.27 7.19 -12.88
C ARG A 229 -25.65 8.36 -13.60
#